data_AF-A0A1E1INP4-F1
#
_entry.id   AF-A0A1E1INP4-F1
#
_cell.length_a   1.000
_cell.length_b   1.000
_cell.length_c   1.000
_cell.angle_alpha   90.00
_cell.angle_beta   90.00
_cell.angle_gamma   90.00
#
_symmetry.space_group_name_H-M   'P 1'
#
loop_
_entity.id
_entity.type
_entity.pdbx_description
1 polymer ?
#
loop_
_entity_poly.entity_id
_entity_poly.type
_entity_poly.pdbx_seq_one_letter_code
_entity_poly.pdbx_strand_id
1 'polypeptide(L)'
;MPPIRPAKPPGTKSVRKRGANHTKTCSPSLQEVYIRSCAELGLRPNSAFTSLLPDKGGVEYPEATLDLSRNYVGDKGIAPILATLEKMPNVRALIFSENGLRNRGVELVCASATNLPHLEFIELSDNFISEGAAVALFRLIEHHRQLQMVVLENTKIPVQWRVKLLDALAEKRATRQSQAHASILVS
;
A
#
# COMPACT_ATOMS: atom_id res chain seq x y z
N MET A 1 -59.12 -43.14 -39.84
CA MET A 1 -58.42 -41.84 -39.81
C MET A 1 -58.36 -41.35 -38.36
N PRO A 2 -57.17 -41.17 -37.76
CA PRO A 2 -57.05 -40.60 -36.42
C PRO A 2 -56.96 -39.06 -36.47
N PRO A 3 -57.35 -38.35 -35.38
CA PRO A 3 -57.40 -36.88 -35.38
C PRO A 3 -56.00 -36.25 -35.25
N ILE A 4 -55.81 -35.12 -35.92
CA ILE A 4 -54.60 -34.28 -35.93
C ILE A 4 -54.47 -33.60 -34.56
N ARG A 5 -53.31 -33.77 -33.89
CA ARG A 5 -52.97 -33.04 -32.65
C ARG A 5 -52.36 -31.68 -32.98
N PRO A 6 -52.60 -30.63 -32.18
CA PRO A 6 -51.91 -29.34 -32.34
C PRO A 6 -50.46 -29.43 -31.84
N ALA A 7 -49.56 -28.72 -32.54
CA ALA A 7 -48.14 -28.64 -32.26
C ALA A 7 -47.84 -27.80 -31.00
N LYS A 8 -46.88 -28.27 -30.20
CA LYS A 8 -46.40 -27.64 -28.96
C LYS A 8 -45.35 -26.56 -29.29
N PRO A 9 -45.37 -25.36 -28.69
CA PRO A 9 -44.38 -24.32 -28.95
C PRO A 9 -43.01 -24.68 -28.34
N PRO A 10 -41.89 -24.17 -28.90
CA PRO A 10 -40.55 -24.46 -28.41
C PRO A 10 -40.31 -23.84 -27.04
N GLY A 11 -39.74 -24.65 -26.14
CA GLY A 11 -39.51 -24.30 -24.75
C GLY A 11 -38.54 -23.13 -24.59
N THR A 12 -39.00 -22.09 -23.90
CA THR A 12 -38.13 -21.07 -23.33
C THR A 12 -37.34 -21.72 -22.19
N LYS A 13 -36.02 -21.85 -22.35
CA LYS A 13 -35.14 -22.20 -21.24
C LYS A 13 -35.23 -21.06 -20.23
N SER A 14 -36.01 -21.29 -19.17
CA SER A 14 -36.04 -20.46 -17.98
C SER A 14 -34.63 -20.42 -17.39
N VAL A 15 -33.91 -19.33 -17.67
CA VAL A 15 -32.67 -18.99 -16.98
C VAL A 15 -33.07 -18.81 -15.52
N ARG A 16 -32.70 -19.79 -14.70
CA ARG A 16 -32.80 -19.70 -13.25
C ARG A 16 -32.07 -18.43 -12.81
N LYS A 17 -32.84 -17.37 -12.51
CA LYS A 17 -32.39 -16.26 -11.68
C LYS A 17 -31.95 -16.89 -10.36
N ARG A 18 -30.65 -17.12 -10.20
CA ARG A 18 -30.07 -17.41 -8.88
C ARG A 18 -30.44 -16.22 -8.00
N GLY A 19 -31.02 -16.55 -6.84
CA GLY A 19 -31.68 -15.60 -5.97
C GLY A 19 -30.83 -14.37 -5.69
N ALA A 20 -31.53 -13.26 -5.50
CA ALA A 20 -31.03 -12.12 -4.77
C ALA A 20 -30.68 -12.61 -3.35
N ASN A 21 -29.47 -13.14 -3.19
CA ASN A 21 -28.88 -13.33 -1.88
C ASN A 21 -28.73 -11.94 -1.30
N HIS A 22 -29.36 -11.75 -0.15
CA HIS A 22 -29.20 -10.58 0.68
C HIS A 22 -27.70 -10.34 0.87
N THR A 23 -27.14 -9.37 0.15
CA THR A 23 -25.80 -8.89 0.45
C THR A 23 -25.93 -8.13 1.75
N LYS A 24 -25.76 -8.84 2.87
CA LYS A 24 -25.28 -8.24 4.11
C LYS A 24 -24.17 -7.29 3.68
N THR A 25 -24.38 -6.00 3.84
CA THR A 25 -23.38 -4.95 3.60
C THR A 25 -22.28 -5.14 4.63
N CYS A 26 -21.41 -6.11 4.39
CA CYS A 26 -20.16 -6.25 5.12
C CYS A 26 -19.19 -5.31 4.41
N SER A 27 -18.53 -4.43 5.17
CA SER A 27 -17.43 -3.63 4.66
C SER A 27 -16.43 -4.56 3.96
N PRO A 28 -15.91 -4.19 2.77
CA PRO A 28 -14.96 -5.05 2.06
C PRO A 28 -13.72 -5.27 2.94
N SER A 29 -13.18 -6.49 2.92
CA SER A 29 -11.94 -6.79 3.63
C SER A 29 -10.74 -6.13 2.95
N LEU A 30 -9.64 -5.92 3.67
CA LEU A 30 -8.43 -5.36 3.07
C LEU A 30 -7.90 -6.27 1.95
N GLN A 31 -8.05 -7.59 2.12
CA GLN A 31 -7.72 -8.56 1.08
C GLN A 31 -8.56 -8.40 -0.18
N GLU A 32 -9.88 -8.17 -0.06
CA GLU A 32 -10.74 -7.91 -1.21
C GLU A 32 -10.37 -6.59 -1.92
N VAL A 33 -10.03 -5.55 -1.15
CA VAL A 33 -9.54 -4.27 -1.70
C VAL A 33 -8.27 -4.50 -2.52
N TYR A 34 -7.30 -5.23 -1.96
CA TYR A 34 -6.04 -5.53 -2.64
C TYR A 34 -6.24 -6.35 -3.93
N ILE A 35 -7.03 -7.43 -3.86
CA ILE A 35 -7.30 -8.31 -5.00
C ILE A 35 -8.03 -7.54 -6.11
N ARG A 36 -9.00 -6.68 -5.76
CA ARG A 36 -9.70 -5.83 -6.73
C ARG A 36 -8.74 -4.87 -7.42
N SER A 37 -7.88 -4.20 -6.65
CA SER A 37 -6.89 -3.26 -7.20
C SER A 37 -5.89 -3.96 -8.13
N CYS A 38 -5.46 -5.19 -7.79
CA CYS A 38 -4.64 -6.01 -8.69
C CYS A 38 -5.38 -6.36 -9.99
N ALA A 39 -6.64 -6.78 -9.89
CA ALA A 39 -7.44 -7.17 -11.05
C ALA A 39 -7.68 -6.00 -12.01
N GLU A 40 -7.93 -4.79 -11.49
CA GLU A 40 -8.09 -3.56 -12.28
C GLU A 40 -6.83 -3.22 -13.11
N LEU A 41 -5.65 -3.53 -12.56
CA LEU A 41 -4.36 -3.31 -13.21
C LEU A 41 -3.88 -4.51 -14.05
N GLY A 42 -4.66 -5.61 -14.10
CA GLY A 42 -4.28 -6.84 -14.79
C GLY A 42 -3.07 -7.55 -14.17
N LEU A 43 -2.83 -7.35 -12.87
CA LEU A 43 -1.70 -7.91 -12.13
C LEU A 43 -2.13 -9.14 -11.33
N ARG A 44 -1.18 -10.06 -11.11
CA ARG A 44 -1.37 -11.16 -10.17
C ARG A 44 -1.12 -10.65 -8.74
N PRO A 45 -2.03 -10.87 -7.79
CA PRO A 45 -1.81 -10.51 -6.39
C PRO A 45 -0.57 -11.21 -5.83
N ASN A 46 0.19 -10.48 -5.03
CA ASN A 46 1.31 -11.02 -4.27
C ASN A 46 0.78 -11.88 -3.12
N SER A 47 1.21 -13.14 -3.05
CA SER A 47 0.75 -14.10 -2.04
C SER A 47 1.10 -13.67 -0.62
N ALA A 48 2.29 -13.09 -0.39
CA ALA A 48 2.71 -12.70 0.94
C ALA A 48 1.88 -11.55 1.47
N PHE A 49 1.64 -10.51 0.66
CA PHE A 49 0.75 -9.43 1.06
C PHE A 49 -0.68 -9.93 1.26
N THR A 50 -1.17 -10.80 0.38
CA THR A 50 -2.52 -11.40 0.55
C THR A 50 -2.65 -12.10 1.90
N SER A 51 -1.67 -12.92 2.29
CA SER A 51 -1.71 -13.65 3.57
C SER A 51 -1.57 -12.77 4.82
N LEU A 52 -1.02 -11.56 4.69
CA LEU A 52 -0.90 -10.60 5.79
C LEU A 52 -2.20 -9.84 6.05
N LEU A 53 -3.08 -9.75 5.05
CA LEU A 53 -4.30 -8.97 5.15
C LEU A 53 -5.41 -9.76 5.85
N PRO A 54 -6.23 -9.11 6.69
CA PRO A 54 -7.39 -9.76 7.26
C PRO A 54 -8.39 -10.13 6.17
N ASP A 55 -8.78 -11.40 6.13
CA ASP A 55 -9.84 -11.93 5.26
C ASP A 55 -11.23 -11.34 5.60
N LYS A 56 -11.45 -10.98 6.88
CA LYS A 56 -12.75 -10.53 7.37
C LYS A 56 -12.91 -9.01 7.21
N GLY A 57 -14.04 -8.62 6.63
CA GLY A 57 -14.46 -7.22 6.49
C GLY A 57 -14.59 -6.50 7.82
N GLY A 58 -14.25 -5.21 7.84
CA GLY A 58 -14.41 -4.33 9.01
C GLY A 58 -13.36 -4.53 10.11
N VAL A 59 -12.35 -5.36 9.88
CA VAL A 59 -11.19 -5.50 10.75
C VAL A 59 -10.08 -4.59 10.23
N GLU A 60 -9.59 -3.69 11.08
CA GLU A 60 -8.41 -2.88 10.76
C GLU A 60 -7.15 -3.75 10.71
N TYR A 61 -6.15 -3.32 9.95
CA TYR A 61 -4.84 -3.97 9.99
C TYR A 61 -4.25 -3.79 11.40
N PRO A 62 -3.98 -4.88 12.14
CA PRO A 62 -3.63 -4.79 13.55
C PRO A 62 -2.17 -4.38 13.78
N GLU A 63 -1.31 -4.55 12.79
CA GLU A 63 0.13 -4.34 12.96
C GLU A 63 0.54 -2.91 12.59
N ALA A 64 1.48 -2.37 13.37
CA ALA A 64 2.10 -1.09 13.05
C ALA A 64 3.18 -1.21 11.95
N THR A 65 3.62 -2.44 11.64
CA THR A 65 4.67 -2.69 10.65
C THR A 65 4.09 -3.49 9.49
N LEU A 66 4.35 -3.02 8.27
CA LEU A 66 4.10 -3.81 7.07
C LEU A 66 5.44 -4.21 6.47
N ASP A 67 5.78 -5.49 6.60
CA ASP A 67 6.98 -6.07 6.01
C ASP A 67 6.64 -6.88 4.78
N LEU A 68 7.08 -6.40 3.62
CA LEU A 68 7.02 -7.10 2.35
C LEU A 68 8.42 -7.34 1.77
N SER A 69 9.47 -7.39 2.59
CA SER A 69 10.81 -7.70 2.14
C SER A 69 10.87 -9.01 1.34
N ARG A 70 11.71 -9.06 0.30
CA ARG A 70 11.95 -10.27 -0.53
C ARG A 70 10.72 -10.85 -1.23
N ASN A 71 9.73 -10.02 -1.56
CA ASN A 71 8.50 -10.49 -2.20
C ASN A 71 8.40 -10.17 -3.69
N TYR A 72 9.47 -9.66 -4.30
CA TYR A 72 9.54 -9.33 -5.73
C TYR A 72 8.31 -8.53 -6.21
N VAL A 73 7.96 -7.48 -5.46
CA VAL A 73 6.78 -6.65 -5.74
C VAL A 73 6.93 -5.89 -7.08
N GLY A 74 8.10 -5.30 -7.31
CA GLY A 74 8.39 -4.47 -8.48
C GLY A 74 7.56 -3.18 -8.60
N ASP A 75 7.94 -2.30 -9.53
CA ASP A 75 7.31 -0.99 -9.70
C ASP A 75 5.81 -1.05 -10.05
N LYS A 76 5.37 -2.13 -10.70
CA LYS A 76 3.95 -2.30 -11.06
C LYS A 76 3.13 -2.88 -9.90
N GLY A 77 3.69 -3.84 -9.17
CA GLY A 77 3.00 -4.51 -8.06
C GLY A 77 2.86 -3.64 -6.82
N ILE A 78 3.67 -2.57 -6.69
CA ILE A 78 3.59 -1.66 -5.54
C ILE A 78 2.30 -0.83 -5.58
N ALA A 79 1.80 -0.43 -6.75
CA ALA A 79 0.61 0.40 -6.88
C ALA A 79 -0.64 -0.16 -6.16
N PRO A 80 -1.05 -1.44 -6.36
CA PRO A 80 -2.19 -2.00 -5.64
C PRO A 80 -1.93 -2.18 -4.14
N ILE A 81 -0.67 -2.38 -3.71
CA ILE A 81 -0.29 -2.40 -2.29
C ILE A 81 -0.54 -1.03 -1.66
N LEU A 82 -0.07 0.03 -2.33
CA LEU A 82 -0.24 1.42 -1.87
C LEU A 82 -1.71 1.83 -1.80
N ALA A 83 -2.54 1.43 -2.76
CA ALA A 83 -3.99 1.67 -2.72
C ALA A 83 -4.66 0.99 -1.50
N THR A 84 -4.10 -0.14 -1.07
CA THR A 84 -4.59 -0.85 0.12
C THR A 84 -4.09 -0.17 1.42
N LEU A 85 -2.86 0.36 1.42
CA LEU A 85 -2.27 1.09 2.55
C LEU A 85 -3.08 2.32 2.97
N GLU A 86 -3.78 2.99 2.06
CA GLU A 86 -4.69 4.10 2.39
C GLU A 86 -5.82 3.70 3.36
N LYS A 87 -6.07 2.39 3.51
CA LYS A 87 -7.05 1.83 4.46
C LYS A 87 -6.41 1.30 5.75
N MET A 88 -5.11 1.53 5.95
CA MET A 88 -4.34 1.08 7.12
C MET A 88 -3.71 2.28 7.87
N PRO A 89 -4.53 3.12 8.54
CA PRO A 89 -4.05 4.37 9.14
C PRO A 89 -3.04 4.15 10.28
N ASN A 90 -3.02 2.96 10.89
CA ASN A 90 -2.17 2.65 12.04
C ASN A 90 -0.74 2.25 11.67
N VAL A 91 -0.43 2.09 10.37
CA VAL A 91 0.91 1.68 9.91
C VAL A 91 1.93 2.79 10.19
N ARG A 92 3.02 2.39 10.85
CA ARG A 92 4.15 3.24 11.25
C ARG A 92 5.45 2.87 10.55
N ALA A 93 5.60 1.64 10.08
CA ALA A 93 6.81 1.16 9.42
C ALA A 93 6.47 0.44 8.11
N LEU A 94 7.12 0.84 7.02
CA LEU A 94 7.05 0.18 5.72
C LEU A 94 8.40 -0.42 5.37
N ILE A 95 8.44 -1.74 5.20
CA ILE A 95 9.66 -2.49 4.84
C ILE A 95 9.48 -3.09 3.46
N PHE A 96 10.21 -2.55 2.49
CA PHE A 96 10.19 -2.98 1.10
C PHE A 96 11.59 -3.37 0.60
N SER A 97 12.47 -3.86 1.47
CA SER A 97 13.80 -4.31 1.06
C SER A 97 13.74 -5.46 0.06
N GLU A 98 14.69 -5.49 -0.88
CA GLU A 98 14.85 -6.60 -1.85
C GLU A 98 13.56 -6.90 -2.66
N ASN A 99 12.88 -5.86 -3.14
CA ASN A 99 11.62 -5.99 -3.90
C ASN A 99 11.72 -5.64 -5.39
N GLY A 100 12.92 -5.36 -5.88
CA GLY A 100 13.14 -4.98 -7.27
C GLY A 100 12.50 -3.63 -7.64
N LEU A 101 12.30 -2.75 -6.66
CA LEU A 101 11.82 -1.39 -6.88
C LEU A 101 12.89 -0.56 -7.60
N ARG A 102 12.44 0.37 -8.43
CA ARG A 102 13.24 1.42 -9.06
C ARG A 102 12.72 2.79 -8.63
N ASN A 103 13.31 3.85 -9.17
CA ASN A 103 12.92 5.23 -8.83
C ASN A 103 11.41 5.47 -8.96
N ARG A 104 10.78 4.91 -10.00
CA ARG A 104 9.33 5.09 -10.22
C ARG A 104 8.49 4.42 -9.13
N GLY A 105 8.87 3.24 -8.67
CA GLY A 105 8.21 2.58 -7.54
C GLY A 105 8.33 3.41 -6.26
N VAL A 106 9.53 3.94 -5.97
CA VAL A 106 9.75 4.81 -4.79
C VAL A 106 8.96 6.12 -4.87
N GLU A 107 8.85 6.74 -6.04
CA GLU A 107 7.99 7.92 -6.22
C GLU A 107 6.54 7.64 -5.81
N LEU A 108 6.00 6.48 -6.20
CA LEU A 108 4.65 6.08 -5.80
C LEU A 108 4.57 5.84 -4.29
N VAL A 109 5.57 5.17 -3.71
CA VAL A 109 5.64 4.97 -2.25
C VAL A 109 5.63 6.31 -1.53
N CYS A 110 6.43 7.29 -1.96
CA CYS A 110 6.45 8.62 -1.37
C CYS A 110 5.12 9.36 -1.50
N ALA A 111 4.47 9.27 -2.68
CA ALA A 111 3.17 9.89 -2.89
C ALA A 111 2.11 9.31 -1.93
N SER A 112 2.06 7.98 -1.78
CA SER A 112 1.13 7.31 -0.87
C SER A 112 1.47 7.54 0.60
N ALA A 113 2.76 7.55 0.95
CA ALA A 113 3.25 7.81 2.30
C ALA A 113 2.83 9.17 2.87
N THR A 114 2.57 10.16 2.00
CA THR A 114 2.04 11.47 2.42
C THR A 114 0.67 11.36 3.11
N ASN A 115 -0.10 10.31 2.80
CA ASN A 115 -1.41 10.03 3.38
C ASN A 115 -1.36 9.12 4.61
N LEU A 116 -0.17 8.70 5.08
CA LEU A 116 0.00 7.81 6.23
C LEU A 116 0.43 8.61 7.48
N PRO A 117 -0.50 9.18 8.26
CA PRO A 117 -0.20 10.21 9.26
C PRO A 117 0.75 9.75 10.38
N HIS A 118 0.84 8.44 10.61
CA HIS A 118 1.64 7.84 11.67
C HIS A 118 2.93 7.17 11.15
N LEU A 119 3.27 7.33 9.87
CA LEU A 119 4.47 6.74 9.29
C LEU A 119 5.75 7.35 9.88
N GLU A 120 6.57 6.51 10.47
CA GLU A 120 7.81 6.86 11.17
C GLU A 120 9.05 6.26 10.48
N PHE A 121 8.92 5.13 9.80
CA PHE A 121 10.03 4.36 9.26
C PHE A 121 9.76 3.84 7.83
N ILE A 122 10.74 4.01 6.94
CA ILE A 122 10.74 3.44 5.58
C ILE A 122 12.07 2.71 5.33
N GLU A 123 11.99 1.47 4.90
CA GLU A 123 13.14 0.64 4.51
C GLU A 123 13.03 0.26 3.03
N LEU A 124 14.06 0.63 2.25
CA LEU A 124 14.13 0.44 0.79
C LEU A 124 15.46 -0.20 0.35
N SER A 125 16.21 -0.82 1.26
CA SER A 125 17.48 -1.47 0.97
C SER A 125 17.37 -2.56 -0.11
N ASP A 126 18.48 -2.87 -0.76
CA ASP A 126 18.56 -3.94 -1.79
C ASP A 126 17.59 -3.73 -2.98
N ASN A 127 17.25 -2.48 -3.30
CA ASN A 127 16.47 -2.11 -4.48
C ASN A 127 17.32 -1.37 -5.52
N PHE A 128 16.87 -1.39 -6.77
CA PHE A 128 17.54 -0.73 -7.90
C PHE A 128 17.21 0.76 -8.00
N ILE A 129 17.40 1.48 -6.89
CA ILE A 129 17.06 2.90 -6.73
C ILE A 129 18.32 3.76 -6.76
N SER A 130 18.18 5.00 -7.23
CA SER A 130 19.28 5.95 -7.48
C SER A 130 18.87 7.37 -7.08
N GLU A 131 19.58 8.39 -7.54
CA GLU A 131 19.32 9.80 -7.23
C GLU A 131 17.86 10.23 -7.41
N GLY A 132 17.15 9.77 -8.44
CA GLY A 132 15.73 10.11 -8.62
C GLY A 132 14.84 9.69 -7.44
N ALA A 133 15.10 8.51 -6.86
CA ALA A 133 14.43 8.07 -5.64
C ALA A 133 14.80 8.93 -4.42
N ALA A 134 16.06 9.34 -4.32
CA ALA A 134 16.52 10.20 -3.23
C ALA A 134 15.84 11.57 -3.24
N VAL A 135 15.63 12.18 -4.43
CA VAL A 135 14.87 13.42 -4.57
C VAL A 135 13.43 13.25 -4.07
N ALA A 136 12.78 12.15 -4.42
CA ALA A 136 11.41 11.86 -3.98
C ALA A 136 11.33 11.65 -2.46
N LEU A 137 12.30 10.94 -1.88
CA LEU A 137 12.41 10.74 -0.43
C LEU A 137 12.68 12.05 0.32
N PHE A 138 13.54 12.92 -0.23
CA PHE A 138 13.85 14.21 0.37
C PHE A 138 12.58 15.07 0.48
N ARG A 139 11.81 15.19 -0.60
CA ARG A 139 10.52 15.90 -0.59
C ARG A 139 9.54 15.30 0.40
N LEU A 140 9.47 13.97 0.49
CA LEU A 140 8.63 13.30 1.48
C LEU A 140 9.06 13.71 2.91
N ILE A 141 10.35 13.72 3.21
CA ILE A 141 10.88 14.09 4.53
C ILE A 141 10.52 15.54 4.88
N GLU A 142 10.61 16.47 3.93
CA GLU A 142 10.25 17.88 4.14
C GLU A 142 8.77 18.07 4.52
N HIS A 143 7.87 17.26 3.95
CA HIS A 143 6.43 17.43 4.13
C HIS A 143 5.79 16.48 5.16
N HIS A 144 6.38 15.31 5.40
CA HIS A 144 5.75 14.27 6.22
C HIS A 144 6.11 14.40 7.69
N ARG A 145 5.25 14.96 8.54
CA ARG A 145 5.57 15.34 9.94
C ARG A 145 6.18 14.24 10.82
N GLN A 146 5.71 13.00 10.72
CA GLN A 146 6.11 11.93 11.64
C GLN A 146 7.31 11.09 11.18
N LEU A 147 7.74 11.21 9.92
CA LEU A 147 8.81 10.35 9.37
C LEU A 147 10.14 10.65 10.08
N GLN A 148 10.77 9.63 10.63
CA GLN A 148 11.97 9.76 11.46
C GLN A 148 13.19 9.07 10.85
N MET A 149 12.99 8.02 10.08
CA MET A 149 14.09 7.19 9.61
C MET A 149 13.79 6.62 8.22
N VAL A 150 14.80 6.67 7.36
CA VAL A 150 14.80 6.07 6.04
C VAL A 150 16.10 5.28 5.90
N VAL A 151 16.00 4.02 5.52
CA VAL A 151 17.15 3.12 5.33
C VAL A 151 17.23 2.69 3.86
N LEU A 152 18.45 2.71 3.32
CA LEU A 152 18.75 2.68 1.88
C LEU A 152 20.03 1.88 1.59
N GLU A 153 20.35 0.88 2.41
CA GLU A 153 21.54 0.05 2.25
C GLU A 153 21.54 -0.71 0.92
N ASN A 154 22.73 -0.96 0.36
CA ASN A 154 22.88 -1.63 -0.93
C ASN A 154 21.99 -1.07 -2.07
N THR A 155 21.97 0.26 -2.21
CA THR A 155 21.28 0.96 -3.30
C THR A 155 22.25 1.82 -4.11
N LYS A 156 21.87 2.23 -5.31
CA LYS A 156 22.67 3.13 -6.17
C LYS A 156 22.47 4.61 -5.85
N ILE A 157 21.97 4.93 -4.65
CA ILE A 157 21.84 6.32 -4.20
C ILE A 157 23.24 6.87 -3.86
N PRO A 158 23.66 7.99 -4.52
CA PRO A 158 24.95 8.61 -4.24
C PRO A 158 25.11 9.04 -2.78
N VAL A 159 26.34 9.01 -2.25
CA VAL A 159 26.64 9.38 -0.86
C VAL A 159 26.19 10.81 -0.53
N GLN A 160 26.34 11.75 -1.46
CA GLN A 160 25.88 13.13 -1.29
C GLN A 160 24.37 13.21 -0.96
N TRP A 161 23.57 12.31 -1.54
CA TRP A 161 22.14 12.26 -1.27
C TRP A 161 21.85 11.58 0.06
N ARG A 162 22.61 10.55 0.44
CA ARG A 162 22.48 9.92 1.76
C ARG A 162 22.71 10.93 2.88
N VAL A 163 23.76 11.75 2.77
CA VAL A 163 24.04 12.82 3.74
C VAL A 163 22.89 13.82 3.80
N LYS A 164 22.42 14.34 2.65
CA LYS A 164 21.28 15.27 2.60
C LYS A 164 20.01 14.71 3.25
N LEU A 165 19.70 13.44 3.03
CA LEU A 165 18.55 12.78 3.64
C LEU A 165 18.72 12.65 5.16
N LEU A 166 19.92 12.32 5.63
CA LEU A 166 20.24 12.24 7.07
C LEU A 166 20.14 13.61 7.74
N ASP A 167 20.68 14.65 7.12
CA ASP A 167 20.61 16.03 7.62
C ASP A 167 19.16 16.50 7.72
N ALA A 168 18.34 16.28 6.69
CA ALA A 168 16.93 16.63 6.70
C ALA A 168 16.15 15.90 7.80
N LEU A 169 16.44 14.61 8.02
CA LEU A 169 15.83 13.85 9.12
C LEU A 169 16.29 14.37 10.50
N ALA A 170 17.57 14.76 10.64
CA ALA A 170 18.12 15.29 11.88
C ALA A 170 17.50 16.64 12.24
N GLU A 171 17.40 17.57 11.27
CA GLU A 171 16.74 18.86 11.44
C GLU A 171 15.30 18.69 11.91
N LYS A 172 14.58 17.76 11.30
CA LYS A 172 13.19 17.46 11.64
C LYS A 172 13.01 16.91 13.05
N ARG A 173 13.95 16.07 13.52
CA ARG A 173 13.98 15.59 14.91
C ARG A 173 14.22 16.75 15.89
N ALA A 174 15.14 17.66 15.56
CA ALA A 174 15.44 18.84 16.38
C ALA A 174 14.22 19.78 16.49
N THR A 175 13.55 20.09 15.38
CA THR A 175 12.33 20.92 15.36
C THR A 175 11.20 20.29 16.17
N ARG A 176 11.08 18.96 16.15
CA ARG A 176 10.06 18.27 16.97
C ARG A 176 10.37 18.36 18.47
N GLN A 177 11.64 18.24 18.85
CA GLN A 177 12.07 18.35 20.25
C GLN A 177 11.89 19.77 20.79
N SER A 178 12.22 20.79 20.01
CA SER A 178 12.02 22.20 20.41
C SER A 178 10.54 22.54 20.59
N GLN A 179 9.67 22.06 19.70
CA GLN A 179 8.22 22.20 19.84
C GLN A 179 7.67 21.48 21.08
N ALA A 180 8.13 20.25 21.36
CA ALA A 180 7.70 19.50 22.53
C ALA A 180 8.10 20.19 23.85
N HIS A 181 9.32 20.74 23.93
CA HIS A 181 9.80 21.46 25.11
C HIS A 181 9.08 22.81 25.32
N ALA A 182 8.76 23.53 24.23
CA ALA A 182 8.02 24.79 24.30
C ALA A 182 6.58 24.60 24.82
N SER A 183 5.91 23.49 24.48
CA SER A 183 4.55 23.22 24.96
C SER A 183 4.48 22.88 26.46
N ILE A 184 5.54 22.33 27.04
CA ILE A 184 5.60 21.97 28.47
C ILE A 184 5.77 23.20 29.36
N LEU A 185 6.46 24.24 28.89
CA LEU A 185 6.72 25.46 29.68
C LEU A 185 5.54 26.45 29.71
N VAL A 186 4.51 26.24 28.88
CA VAL A 186 3.34 27.12 28.75
C VAL A 186 2.08 26.51 29.41
N SER A 187 2.19 25.31 29.99
CA SER A 187 1.11 24.63 30.73
C SER A 187 1.38 24.67 32.24
#